data_AF-A0A060C477-F1
#
_entry.id   AF-A0A060C477-F1
#
_cell.length_a   1.000
_cell.length_b   1.000
_cell.length_c   1.000
_cell.angle_alpha   90.00
_cell.angle_beta   90.00
_cell.angle_gamma   90.00
#
_symmetry.space_group_name_H-M   'P 1'
#
loop_
_entity.id
_entity.type
_entity.pdbx_description
1 polymer ?
#
loop_
_entity_poly.entity_id
_entity_poly.type
_entity_poly.pdbx_seq_one_letter_code
_entity_poly.pdbx_strand_id
1 'polypeptide(L)'
;REDHPDVFARIQERVAEGRWVIVGGQWVESDPYMIGGEAFIRQFSEGQAFFRKYFGVEPREVWLPDSFGYSANLPGIAAHVGIRWMLTQKLSWNDTNTFPHHTLWWEGLDGSRLFTHFPPVDTYNSMLTPEELHRSEAAFSEE
;
A
#
# COMPACT_ATOMS: atom_id res chain seq x y z
N ARG A 1 10.77 2.23 19.74
CA ARG A 1 12.23 2.44 19.67
C ARG A 1 12.69 3.41 20.75
N GLU A 2 12.16 4.64 20.77
CA GLU A 2 12.53 5.66 21.76
C GLU A 2 11.93 5.37 23.13
N ASP A 3 10.63 5.11 23.19
CA ASP A 3 9.93 4.86 24.47
C ASP A 3 10.10 3.42 24.97
N HIS A 4 10.04 2.45 24.05
CA HIS A 4 10.13 1.02 24.34
C HIS A 4 11.18 0.34 23.44
N PRO A 5 12.47 0.38 23.81
CA PRO A 5 13.54 -0.22 23.03
C PRO A 5 13.52 -1.76 23.06
N ASP A 6 13.07 -2.37 24.15
CA ASP A 6 12.92 -3.82 24.32
C ASP A 6 11.85 -4.40 23.39
N VAL A 7 10.70 -3.73 23.29
CA VAL A 7 9.64 -4.09 22.35
C VAL A 7 10.14 -3.94 20.91
N PHE A 8 10.89 -2.88 20.62
CA PHE A 8 11.46 -2.68 19.29
C PHE A 8 12.41 -3.80 18.88
N ALA A 9 13.30 -4.25 19.78
CA ALA A 9 14.18 -5.39 19.53
C ALA A 9 13.39 -6.68 19.22
N ARG A 10 12.32 -6.95 19.97
CA ARG A 10 11.43 -8.09 19.71
C ARG A 10 10.72 -7.99 18.35
N ILE A 11 10.35 -6.79 17.90
CA ILE A 11 9.80 -6.59 16.56
C ILE A 11 10.86 -6.95 15.51
N GLN A 12 12.11 -6.50 15.67
CA GLN A 12 13.19 -6.84 14.75
C GLN A 12 13.39 -8.36 14.63
N GLU A 13 13.33 -9.10 15.75
CA GLU A 13 13.37 -10.56 15.75
C GLU A 13 12.20 -11.17 14.94
N ARG A 14 10.96 -10.68 15.13
CA ARG A 14 9.80 -11.20 14.39
C ARG A 14 9.84 -10.88 12.90
N VAL A 15 10.43 -9.74 12.53
CA VAL A 15 10.69 -9.40 11.13
C VAL A 15 11.74 -10.34 10.54
N ALA A 16 12.85 -10.60 11.24
CA ALA A 16 13.88 -11.54 10.80
C ALA A 16 13.37 -12.99 10.67
N GLU A 17 12.42 -13.39 11.52
CA GLU A 17 11.72 -14.68 11.43
C GLU A 17 10.69 -14.76 10.28
N GLY A 18 10.39 -13.64 9.61
CA GLY A 18 9.34 -13.57 8.57
C GLY A 18 7.90 -13.63 9.11
N ARG A 19 7.71 -13.50 10.43
CA ARG A 19 6.38 -13.52 11.07
C ARG A 19 5.72 -12.15 11.09
N TRP A 20 6.52 -11.10 10.97
CA TRP A 20 6.06 -9.73 10.83
C TRP A 20 6.53 -9.19 9.48
N VAL A 21 5.58 -8.86 8.61
CA VAL A 21 5.86 -8.26 7.31
C VAL A 21 5.78 -6.74 7.43
N ILE A 22 6.86 -6.06 7.08
CA ILE A 22 6.89 -4.59 6.98
C ILE A 22 6.35 -4.23 5.59
N VAL A 23 5.38 -3.32 5.53
CA VAL A 23 4.73 -2.92 4.28
C VAL A 23 4.75 -1.42 4.02
N GLY A 24 4.49 -1.03 2.76
CA GLY A 24 4.14 0.33 2.33
C GLY A 24 5.30 1.24 1.96
N GLY A 25 6.49 1.03 2.54
CA GLY A 25 7.73 1.72 2.16
C GLY A 25 7.79 3.23 2.41
N GLN A 26 6.67 3.88 2.74
CA GLN A 26 6.55 5.29 3.10
C GLN A 26 6.85 5.52 4.58
N TRP A 27 7.16 6.77 4.93
CA TRP A 27 7.32 7.19 6.32
C TRP A 27 5.98 7.19 7.08
N VAL A 28 4.91 7.66 6.42
CA VAL A 28 3.53 7.52 6.87
C VAL A 28 2.64 7.12 5.69
N GLU A 29 1.43 6.64 5.99
CA GLU A 29 0.35 6.49 5.00
C GLU A 29 -0.16 7.88 4.58
N SER A 30 0.62 8.58 3.74
CA SER A 30 0.34 9.96 3.35
C SER A 30 -0.78 10.06 2.30
N ASP A 31 -1.53 11.16 2.33
CA ASP A 31 -2.47 11.53 1.26
C ASP A 31 -1.74 11.64 -0.10
N PRO A 32 -2.02 10.77 -1.07
CA PRO A 32 -1.32 10.75 -2.35
C PRO A 32 -1.93 11.71 -3.40
N TYR A 33 -2.99 12.44 -3.05
CA TYR A 33 -3.68 13.39 -3.91
C TYR A 33 -3.25 14.84 -3.65
N MET A 34 -3.16 15.25 -2.39
CA MET A 34 -2.88 16.65 -2.02
C MET A 34 -1.39 17.03 -2.01
N ILE A 35 -0.49 16.07 -1.77
CA ILE A 35 0.93 16.37 -1.61
C ILE A 35 1.64 16.57 -2.95
N GLY A 36 2.64 17.47 -2.97
CA GLY A 36 3.51 17.63 -4.13
C GLY A 36 4.38 16.40 -4.38
N GLY A 37 4.79 16.19 -5.64
CA GLY A 37 5.59 15.01 -6.02
C GLY A 37 6.91 14.86 -5.25
N GLU A 38 7.57 15.98 -4.94
CA GLU A 38 8.79 15.97 -4.11
C GLU A 38 8.52 15.44 -2.70
N ALA A 39 7.45 15.92 -2.07
CA ALA A 39 7.05 15.48 -0.74
C ALA A 39 6.69 13.98 -0.76
N PHE A 40 6.03 13.52 -1.82
CA PHE A 40 5.70 12.11 -1.97
C PHE A 40 6.95 11.22 -2.12
N ILE A 41 7.92 11.64 -2.95
CA ILE A 41 9.21 10.96 -3.07
C ILE A 41 9.95 10.92 -1.71
N ARG A 42 9.89 12.01 -0.94
CA ARG A 42 10.47 12.03 0.42
C ARG A 42 9.82 11.02 1.35
N GLN A 43 8.51 10.80 1.27
CA GLN A 43 7.84 9.76 2.07
C GLN A 43 8.51 8.41 1.87
N PHE A 44 8.76 8.01 0.62
CA PHE A 44 9.46 6.77 0.31
C PHE A 44 10.93 6.79 0.72
N SER A 45 11.65 7.89 0.44
CA SER A 45 13.07 8.00 0.79
C SER A 45 13.30 7.81 2.29
N GLU A 46 12.54 8.51 3.13
CA GLU A 46 12.65 8.43 4.58
C GLU A 46 12.20 7.07 5.13
N GLY A 47 11.04 6.58 4.68
CA GLY A 47 10.49 5.28 5.08
C GLY A 47 11.42 4.11 4.74
N GLN A 48 11.83 4.02 3.48
CA GLN A 48 12.74 2.96 3.04
C GLN A 48 14.11 3.05 3.71
N ALA A 49 14.66 4.26 3.93
CA ALA A 49 15.92 4.41 4.66
C ALA A 49 15.83 3.88 6.09
N PHE A 50 14.71 4.13 6.76
CA PHE A 50 14.44 3.60 8.09
C PHE A 50 14.31 2.08 8.08
N PHE A 51 13.52 1.51 7.15
CA PHE A 51 13.35 0.06 7.06
C PHE A 51 14.65 -0.67 6.73
N ARG A 52 15.47 -0.15 5.82
CA ARG A 52 16.80 -0.71 5.52
C ARG A 52 17.70 -0.65 6.75
N LYS A 53 17.73 0.47 7.47
CA LYS A 53 18.61 0.67 8.63
C LYS A 53 18.27 -0.25 9.80
N TYR A 54 16.99 -0.39 10.12
CA TYR A 54 16.58 -1.07 11.37
C TYR A 54 16.10 -2.50 11.16
N PHE A 55 15.62 -2.84 9.96
CA PHE A 55 15.04 -4.15 9.70
C PHE A 55 15.75 -4.90 8.57
N GLY A 56 16.65 -4.23 7.81
CA GLY A 56 17.35 -4.85 6.69
C GLY A 56 16.42 -5.19 5.52
N VAL A 57 15.22 -4.59 5.47
CA VAL A 57 14.21 -4.83 4.45
C VAL A 57 13.92 -3.56 3.66
N GLU A 58 13.43 -3.74 2.44
CA GLU A 58 13.03 -2.66 1.54
C GLU A 58 11.70 -3.05 0.89
N PRO A 59 10.56 -2.61 1.46
CA PRO A 59 9.23 -2.85 0.88
C PRO A 59 9.16 -2.31 -0.55
N ARG A 60 8.49 -3.05 -1.43
CA ARG A 60 8.39 -2.77 -2.87
C ARG A 60 6.97 -2.41 -3.27
N GLU A 61 6.12 -2.11 -2.31
CA GLU A 61 4.71 -1.79 -2.49
C GLU A 61 4.34 -0.49 -1.78
N VAL A 62 3.39 0.22 -2.38
CA VAL A 62 2.61 1.27 -1.71
C VAL A 62 1.46 0.60 -0.94
N TRP A 63 1.24 1.00 0.31
CA TRP A 63 0.13 0.51 1.13
C TRP A 63 -0.72 1.69 1.59
N LEU A 64 -1.82 1.94 0.89
CA LEU A 64 -2.71 3.09 1.14
C LEU A 64 -4.17 2.65 1.15
N PRO A 65 -4.59 1.81 2.13
CA PRO A 65 -5.96 1.35 2.22
C PRO A 65 -6.94 2.48 2.56
N ASP A 66 -6.49 3.51 3.29
CA ASP A 66 -7.36 4.57 3.84
C ASP A 66 -7.13 5.96 3.22
N SER A 67 -6.70 6.03 1.96
CA SER A 67 -6.44 7.30 1.25
C SER A 67 -7.62 7.78 0.38
N PHE A 68 -7.95 9.07 0.49
CA PHE A 68 -9.12 9.67 -0.17
C PHE A 68 -8.80 10.19 -1.58
N GLY A 69 -8.59 9.25 -2.51
CA GLY A 69 -8.26 9.54 -3.90
C GLY A 69 -6.75 9.47 -4.18
N TYR A 70 -6.39 9.39 -5.46
CA TYR A 70 -5.02 9.12 -5.89
C TYR A 70 -4.62 10.01 -7.07
N SER A 71 -3.42 10.59 -7.03
CA SER A 71 -2.88 11.36 -8.15
C SER A 71 -2.51 10.47 -9.34
N ALA A 72 -2.81 10.91 -10.56
CA ALA A 72 -2.46 10.21 -11.80
C ALA A 72 -0.94 10.07 -12.05
N ASN A 73 -0.12 10.79 -11.28
CA ASN A 73 1.35 10.69 -11.33
C ASN A 73 1.92 9.58 -10.42
N LEU A 74 1.10 8.93 -9.59
CA LEU A 74 1.55 7.91 -8.65
C LEU A 74 2.30 6.75 -9.33
N PRO A 75 1.86 6.17 -10.47
CA PRO A 75 2.65 5.16 -11.17
C PRO A 75 4.07 5.61 -11.53
N GLY A 76 4.24 6.86 -11.97
CA GLY A 76 5.54 7.42 -12.34
C GLY A 76 6.44 7.61 -11.13
N ILE A 77 5.88 8.15 -10.03
CA ILE A 77 6.59 8.28 -8.75
C ILE A 77 7.02 6.90 -8.23
N ALA A 78 6.10 5.93 -8.24
CA ALA A 78 6.37 4.56 -7.78
C ALA A 78 7.51 3.93 -8.57
N ALA A 79 7.52 4.06 -9.90
CA ALA A 79 8.61 3.59 -10.75
C ALA A 79 9.95 4.24 -10.37
N HIS A 80 9.97 5.56 -10.14
CA HIS A 80 11.18 6.29 -9.75
C HIS A 80 11.76 5.87 -8.39
N VAL A 81 10.90 5.53 -7.42
CA VAL A 81 11.34 5.11 -6.08
C VAL A 81 11.48 3.58 -5.94
N GLY A 82 11.41 2.85 -7.06
CA GLY A 82 11.63 1.40 -7.10
C GLY A 82 10.49 0.57 -6.50
N ILE A 83 9.29 1.14 -6.40
CA ILE A 83 8.05 0.48 -6.01
C ILE A 83 7.43 -0.21 -7.23
N ARG A 84 6.81 -1.37 -7.00
CA ARG A 84 6.29 -2.28 -8.03
C ARG A 84 4.80 -2.56 -7.89
N TRP A 85 4.28 -2.51 -6.68
CA TRP A 85 2.92 -2.91 -6.37
C TRP A 85 2.20 -1.82 -5.56
N MET A 86 0.88 -1.82 -5.60
CA MET A 86 0.05 -0.97 -4.76
C MET A 86 -1.10 -1.77 -4.19
N LEU A 87 -1.35 -1.57 -2.89
CA LEU A 87 -2.59 -1.98 -2.25
C LEU A 87 -3.39 -0.76 -1.79
N THR A 88 -4.69 -0.77 -2.06
CA THR A 88 -5.65 0.22 -1.60
C THR A 88 -6.98 -0.42 -1.21
N GLN A 89 -7.93 0.36 -0.69
CA GLN A 89 -9.30 -0.08 -0.43
C GLN A 89 -10.35 0.96 -0.83
N LYS A 90 -10.09 2.26 -0.66
CA LYS A 90 -11.09 3.32 -0.87
C LYS A 90 -11.72 3.37 -2.26
N LEU A 91 -11.09 2.78 -3.28
CA LEU A 91 -11.68 2.69 -4.62
C LEU A 91 -13.00 1.91 -4.65
N SER A 92 -13.26 1.04 -3.66
CA SER A 92 -14.54 0.34 -3.59
C SER A 92 -15.65 1.10 -2.86
N TRP A 93 -15.35 2.27 -2.28
CA TRP A 93 -16.32 3.07 -1.50
C TRP A 93 -16.96 4.18 -2.35
N ASN A 94 -17.00 4.01 -3.66
CA ASN A 94 -17.66 4.96 -4.56
C ASN A 94 -19.19 4.83 -4.44
N ASP A 95 -19.87 5.93 -4.12
CA ASP A 95 -21.33 5.98 -4.01
C ASP A 95 -22.03 5.86 -5.38
N THR A 96 -21.45 6.48 -6.42
CA THR A 96 -22.10 6.58 -7.74
C THR A 96 -21.64 5.52 -8.74
N ASN A 97 -20.34 5.27 -8.84
CA ASN A 97 -19.76 4.41 -9.87
C ASN A 97 -18.94 3.29 -9.22
N THR A 98 -19.38 2.06 -9.35
CA THR A 98 -18.59 0.89 -8.96
C THR A 98 -17.33 0.80 -9.83
N PHE A 99 -16.17 0.67 -9.19
CA PHE A 99 -14.93 0.44 -9.93
C PHE A 99 -14.92 -1.00 -10.50
N PRO A 100 -14.59 -1.20 -11.79
CA PRO A 100 -14.87 -2.47 -12.46
C PRO A 100 -13.89 -3.62 -12.14
N HIS A 101 -12.70 -3.34 -11.62
CA HIS A 101 -11.61 -4.33 -11.44
C HIS A 101 -10.93 -4.20 -10.08
N HIS A 102 -10.67 -5.31 -9.41
CA HIS A 102 -9.96 -5.38 -8.13
C HIS A 102 -8.46 -5.53 -8.31
N THR A 103 -8.03 -6.10 -9.43
CA THR A 103 -6.62 -6.23 -9.83
C THR A 103 -6.46 -5.64 -11.21
N LEU A 104 -5.53 -4.69 -11.36
CA LEU A 104 -5.34 -3.97 -12.61
C LEU A 104 -3.92 -3.43 -12.77
N TRP A 105 -3.54 -3.19 -14.03
CA TRP A 105 -2.39 -2.36 -14.36
C TRP A 105 -2.80 -0.89 -14.43
N TRP A 106 -2.49 -0.13 -13.38
CA TRP A 106 -2.70 1.31 -13.40
C TRP A 106 -1.59 2.00 -14.19
N GLU A 107 -1.94 2.57 -15.34
CA GLU A 107 -1.04 3.36 -16.19
C GLU A 107 -1.07 4.85 -15.81
N GLY A 108 0.10 5.43 -15.55
CA GLY A 108 0.28 6.84 -15.24
C GLY A 108 0.34 7.73 -16.50
N LEU A 109 0.34 9.04 -16.30
CA LEU A 109 0.36 10.02 -17.40
C LEU A 109 1.60 9.92 -18.33
N ASP A 110 2.68 9.33 -17.85
CA ASP A 110 3.94 9.12 -18.55
C ASP A 110 4.08 7.70 -19.15
N GLY A 111 3.03 6.88 -19.07
CA GLY A 111 3.03 5.49 -19.54
C GLY A 111 3.69 4.49 -18.56
N SER A 112 4.17 4.95 -17.41
CA SER A 112 4.60 4.06 -16.32
C SER A 112 3.41 3.24 -15.81
N ARG A 113 3.66 2.02 -15.32
CA ARG A 113 2.62 1.11 -14.87
C ARG A 113 2.85 0.63 -13.45
N LEU A 114 1.78 0.59 -12.66
CA LEU A 114 1.76 0.14 -11.28
C LEU A 114 0.73 -0.97 -11.10
N PHE A 115 1.20 -2.16 -10.71
CA PHE A 115 0.30 -3.29 -10.47
C PHE A 115 -0.47 -3.06 -9.19
N THR A 116 -1.77 -2.83 -9.32
CA THR A 116 -2.62 -2.36 -8.22
C THR A 116 -3.64 -3.43 -7.87
N HIS A 117 -3.81 -3.66 -6.58
CA HIS A 117 -4.85 -4.51 -6.04
C HIS A 117 -5.64 -3.79 -4.95
N PHE A 118 -6.95 -4.02 -4.88
CA PHE A 118 -7.74 -3.74 -3.68
C PHE A 118 -8.64 -4.93 -3.33
N PRO A 119 -8.73 -5.32 -2.05
CA PRO A 119 -9.51 -6.47 -1.63
C PRO A 119 -11.01 -6.38 -2.03
N PRO A 120 -11.60 -7.44 -2.63
CA PRO A 120 -13.02 -7.45 -3.04
C PRO A 120 -14.02 -7.51 -1.90
N VAL A 121 -13.55 -7.63 -0.66
CA VAL A 121 -14.39 -7.64 0.54
C VAL A 121 -14.82 -6.23 0.98
N ASP A 122 -14.34 -5.20 0.27
CA ASP A 122 -14.68 -3.78 0.50
C ASP A 122 -14.24 -3.20 1.86
N THR A 123 -13.32 -3.87 2.55
CA THR A 123 -12.81 -3.41 3.84
C THR A 123 -11.41 -3.94 4.12
N TYR A 124 -10.60 -3.13 4.80
CA TYR A 124 -9.33 -3.56 5.38
C TYR A 124 -9.48 -4.09 6.82
N ASN A 125 -10.71 -4.12 7.36
CA ASN A 125 -11.04 -4.61 8.71
C ASN A 125 -11.88 -5.90 8.67
N SER A 126 -11.65 -6.77 7.68
CA SER A 126 -12.39 -8.05 7.58
C SER A 126 -12.17 -8.91 8.82
N MET A 127 -13.24 -9.58 9.25
CA MET A 127 -13.27 -10.53 10.36
C MET A 127 -13.20 -11.99 9.89
N LEU A 128 -12.98 -12.21 8.59
CA LEU A 128 -12.93 -13.52 7.93
C LEU A 128 -14.19 -14.37 8.20
N THR A 129 -15.36 -13.72 8.21
CA THR A 129 -16.63 -14.47 8.32
C THR A 129 -16.91 -15.26 7.05
N PRO A 130 -17.73 -16.32 7.09
CA PRO A 130 -18.13 -17.03 5.88
C PRO A 130 -18.75 -16.12 4.80
N GLU A 131 -19.50 -15.09 5.22
CA GLU A 131 -20.08 -14.10 4.30
C GLU A 131 -19.00 -13.25 3.63
N GLU A 132 -18.05 -12.73 4.39
CA GLU A 132 -16.94 -11.92 3.87
C GLU A 132 -16.04 -12.73 2.93
N LEU A 133 -15.77 -13.99 3.28
CA LEU A 133 -15.01 -14.89 2.43
C LEU A 133 -15.74 -15.14 1.09
N HIS A 134 -17.04 -15.41 1.15
CA HIS A 134 -17.86 -15.60 -0.05
C HIS A 134 -17.90 -14.33 -0.90
N ARG A 135 -18.06 -13.15 -0.30
CA ARG A 135 -18.01 -11.87 -1.02
C ARG A 135 -16.67 -11.65 -1.70
N SER A 136 -15.57 -11.90 -1.00
CA SER A 136 -14.21 -11.75 -1.53
C SER A 136 -13.99 -12.59 -2.79
N GLU A 137 -14.51 -13.83 -2.81
CA GLU A 137 -14.46 -14.70 -3.98
C GLU A 137 -15.41 -14.23 -5.10
N ALA A 138 -16.68 -13.98 -4.77
CA ALA A 138 -17.72 -13.74 -5.75
C ALA A 138 -17.63 -12.37 -6.44
N ALA A 139 -17.08 -11.36 -5.76
CA ALA A 139 -16.96 -9.99 -6.27
C ALA A 139 -15.65 -9.75 -7.04
N PHE A 140 -14.67 -10.66 -6.95
CA PHE A 140 -13.37 -10.49 -7.60
C PHE A 140 -13.48 -10.30 -9.12
N SER A 141 -12.69 -9.36 -9.65
CA SER A 141 -12.64 -9.00 -11.08
C SER A 141 -11.24 -8.46 -11.40
N GLU A 142 -10.71 -8.72 -12.60
CA GLU A 142 -9.36 -8.31 -13.01
C GLU A 142 -9.33 -7.76 -14.45
N GLU A 143 -8.30 -6.95 -14.76
CA GLU A 143 -7.99 -6.39 -16.10
C GLU A 143 -6.49 -6.42 -16.42
#